data_AF-A0A357SYW8-F1
#
_entry.id   AF-A0A357SYW8-F1
#
_cell.length_a   1.000
_cell.length_b   1.000
_cell.length_c   1.000
_cell.angle_alpha   90.00
_cell.angle_beta   90.00
_cell.angle_gamma   90.00
#
_symmetry.space_group_name_H-M   'P 1'
#
loop_
_entity.id
_entity.type
_entity.pdbx_description
1 polymer ?
#
loop_
_entity_poly.entity_id
_entity_poly.type
_entity_poly.pdbx_seq_one_letter_code
_entity_poly.pdbx_strand_id
1 'polypeptide(L)'
;MGWTDESNQQFSNLLEVGFEKINSFHLRHYYFKFGEMSESDRTSILMRLQRYHNQNLFDPFDFVEFLLIRKIPFKLFFIPTLKENLKSNLFHLKVIVKLNIRIKGCEKHGTCRKHSIWRRRQS
;
A
#
# COMPACT_ATOMS: atom_id res chain seq x y z
N MET A 1 6.57 -27.15 23.75
CA MET A 1 5.82 -25.88 23.83
C MET A 1 5.72 -25.31 22.44
N GLY A 2 4.69 -25.69 21.68
CA GLY A 2 4.46 -25.23 20.31
C GLY A 2 3.36 -24.19 20.31
N TRP A 3 3.72 -22.93 20.09
CA TRP A 3 2.78 -21.87 19.72
C TRP A 3 2.58 -21.92 18.21
N THR A 4 1.84 -22.93 17.74
CA THR A 4 1.29 -22.94 16.38
C THR A 4 -0.15 -22.49 16.48
N ASP A 5 -0.34 -21.18 16.66
CA ASP A 5 -1.63 -20.55 16.42
C ASP A 5 -1.91 -20.63 14.91
N GLU A 6 -3.18 -20.84 14.55
CA GLU A 6 -3.68 -20.93 13.16
C GLU A 6 -3.30 -19.71 12.28
N SER A 7 -2.85 -18.62 12.90
CA SER A 7 -2.24 -17.46 12.25
C SER A 7 -0.95 -17.78 11.50
N ASN A 8 -0.17 -18.76 11.95
CA ASN A 8 1.08 -19.18 11.29
C ASN A 8 0.84 -20.00 10.02
N GLN A 9 -0.29 -20.71 9.90
CA GLN A 9 -0.63 -21.42 8.66
C GLN A 9 -0.92 -20.45 7.50
N GLN A 10 -1.48 -19.27 7.79
CA GLN A 10 -1.65 -18.22 6.77
C GLN A 10 -0.32 -17.63 6.29
N PHE A 11 0.68 -17.56 7.19
CA PHE A 11 2.02 -17.10 6.88
C PHE A 11 2.77 -18.07 5.97
N SER A 12 2.65 -19.38 6.25
CA SER A 12 3.24 -20.45 5.44
C SER A 12 2.68 -20.46 4.01
N ASN A 13 1.37 -20.25 3.86
CA ASN A 13 0.72 -20.19 2.55
C ASN A 13 1.18 -19.00 1.67
N LEU A 14 1.72 -17.91 2.24
CA LEU A 14 2.23 -16.78 1.46
C LEU A 14 3.67 -17.00 0.98
N LEU A 15 4.48 -17.74 1.75
CA LEU A 15 5.86 -18.09 1.40
C LEU A 15 5.92 -19.33 0.48
N GLU A 16 5.07 -20.35 0.69
CA GLU A 16 5.00 -21.55 -0.16
C GLU A 16 4.49 -21.27 -1.59
N VAL A 17 3.80 -20.15 -1.82
CA VAL A 17 3.26 -19.76 -3.14
C VAL A 17 4.27 -18.95 -3.98
N GLY A 18 5.54 -18.87 -3.54
CA GLY A 18 6.63 -18.33 -4.38
C GLY A 18 6.74 -16.79 -4.41
N PHE A 19 6.23 -16.08 -3.40
CA PHE A 19 6.40 -14.62 -3.26
C PHE A 19 7.79 -14.24 -2.69
N GLU A 20 8.88 -14.83 -3.19
CA GLU A 20 10.25 -14.48 -2.75
C GLU A 20 10.59 -13.00 -3.02
N LYS A 21 9.87 -12.32 -3.94
CA LYS A 21 10.14 -10.92 -4.34
C LYS A 21 8.86 -10.15 -4.67
N ILE A 22 8.31 -9.40 -3.71
CA ILE A 22 7.30 -8.37 -4.01
C ILE A 22 7.98 -7.10 -4.55
N ASN A 23 8.26 -7.09 -5.85
CA ASN A 23 8.88 -5.92 -6.52
C ASN A 23 7.84 -4.86 -6.91
N SER A 24 6.59 -5.27 -7.05
CA SER A 24 5.49 -4.40 -7.47
C SER A 24 4.15 -4.93 -6.98
N PHE A 25 3.18 -4.04 -6.87
CA PHE A 25 1.80 -4.35 -6.56
C PHE A 25 0.87 -3.54 -7.47
N HIS A 26 -0.07 -4.22 -8.14
CA HIS A 26 -1.05 -3.60 -9.01
C HIS A 26 -2.46 -3.87 -8.48
N LEU A 27 -3.23 -2.80 -8.29
CA LEU A 27 -4.65 -2.92 -7.98
C LEU A 27 -5.44 -1.81 -8.66
N ARG A 28 -6.39 -2.19 -9.53
CA ARG A 28 -7.21 -1.28 -10.33
C ARG A 28 -6.34 -0.27 -11.09
N HIS A 29 -6.38 1.00 -10.68
CA HIS A 29 -5.63 2.09 -11.31
C HIS A 29 -4.27 2.37 -10.68
N TYR A 30 -3.96 1.71 -9.56
CA TYR A 30 -2.81 2.00 -8.72
C TYR A 30 -1.72 0.97 -8.95
N TYR A 31 -0.59 1.40 -9.50
CA TYR A 31 0.58 0.57 -9.69
C TYR A 31 1.72 1.05 -8.81
N PHE A 32 2.07 0.24 -7.81
CA PHE A 32 3.18 0.48 -6.91
C PHE A 32 4.38 -0.31 -7.41
N LYS A 33 5.49 0.38 -7.65
CA LYS A 33 6.80 -0.23 -7.88
C LYS A 33 7.66 0.03 -6.67
N PHE A 34 8.13 -1.01 -6.01
CA PHE A 34 8.95 -0.87 -4.83
C PHE A 34 10.44 -0.82 -5.18
N GLY A 35 11.20 -0.10 -4.35
CA GLY A 35 12.66 -0.11 -4.39
C GLY A 35 13.26 -1.24 -3.56
N GLU A 36 14.55 -1.16 -3.28
CA GLU A 36 15.21 -2.08 -2.36
C GLU A 36 14.60 -1.96 -0.96
N MET A 37 14.27 -3.10 -0.36
CA MET A 37 13.68 -3.16 0.95
C MET A 37 14.11 -4.43 1.69
N SER A 38 14.07 -4.36 3.02
CA SER A 38 14.35 -5.48 3.90
C SER A 38 13.29 -6.59 3.77
N GLU A 39 13.62 -7.82 4.15
CA GLU A 39 12.63 -8.90 4.19
C GLU A 39 11.48 -8.59 5.16
N SER A 40 11.76 -7.94 6.30
CA SER A 40 10.73 -7.48 7.24
C SER A 40 9.71 -6.55 6.59
N ASP A 41 10.18 -5.64 5.72
CA ASP A 41 9.29 -4.73 5.01
C ASP A 41 8.45 -5.46 3.97
N ARG A 42 9.05 -6.40 3.20
CA ARG A 42 8.31 -7.26 2.26
C ARG A 42 7.18 -8.01 2.96
N THR A 43 7.51 -8.67 4.06
CA THR A 43 6.56 -9.41 4.88
C THR A 43 5.44 -8.50 5.39
N SER A 44 5.79 -7.29 5.85
CA SER A 44 4.78 -6.34 6.32
C SER A 44 3.83 -5.85 5.23
N ILE A 45 4.33 -5.67 4.00
CA ILE A 45 3.49 -5.31 2.85
C ILE A 45 2.55 -6.47 2.53
N LEU A 46 3.07 -7.70 2.45
CA LEU A 46 2.25 -8.89 2.16
C LEU A 46 1.12 -9.06 3.18
N MET A 47 1.43 -8.94 4.48
CA MET A 47 0.44 -8.98 5.55
C MET A 47 -0.62 -7.87 5.41
N ARG A 48 -0.21 -6.67 4.98
CA ARG A 48 -1.15 -5.56 4.76
C ARG A 48 -2.05 -5.83 3.56
N LEU A 49 -1.50 -6.35 2.46
CA LEU A 49 -2.24 -6.71 1.26
C LEU A 49 -3.25 -7.83 1.51
N GLN A 50 -2.86 -8.86 2.27
CA GLN A 50 -3.75 -9.95 2.65
C GLN A 50 -4.96 -9.45 3.46
N ARG A 51 -4.76 -8.48 4.36
CA ARG A 51 -5.86 -7.85 5.10
C ARG A 51 -6.85 -7.16 4.17
N TYR A 52 -6.37 -6.43 3.15
CA TYR A 52 -7.25 -5.79 2.17
C TYR A 52 -8.00 -6.79 1.31
N HIS A 53 -7.37 -7.91 0.95
CA HIS A 53 -8.06 -9.01 0.24
C HIS A 53 -9.20 -9.57 1.07
N ASN A 54 -8.97 -9.85 2.35
CA ASN A 54 -9.99 -10.42 3.24
C ASN A 54 -11.14 -9.45 3.54
N GLN A 55 -10.85 -8.15 3.60
CA GLN A 55 -11.83 -7.10 3.90
C GLN A 55 -12.51 -6.51 2.66
N ASN A 56 -12.07 -6.87 1.46
CA ASN A 56 -12.51 -6.29 0.17
C ASN A 56 -12.46 -4.76 0.10
N LEU A 57 -11.67 -4.12 0.98
CA LEU A 57 -11.58 -2.67 1.08
C LEU A 57 -10.12 -2.25 0.96
N PHE A 58 -9.77 -1.61 -0.16
CA PHE A 58 -8.46 -1.01 -0.36
C PHE A 58 -8.59 0.50 -0.35
N ASP A 59 -7.91 1.15 0.59
CA ASP A 59 -7.73 2.60 0.62
C ASP A 59 -6.28 2.96 0.21
N PRO A 60 -6.08 3.61 -0.95
CA PRO A 60 -4.75 4.00 -1.41
C PRO A 60 -4.08 5.05 -0.51
N PHE A 61 -4.84 5.86 0.23
CA PHE A 61 -4.27 6.85 1.15
C PHE A 61 -3.67 6.17 2.38
N ASP A 62 -4.40 5.24 2.98
CA ASP A 62 -3.93 4.43 4.11
C ASP A 62 -2.71 3.59 3.70
N PHE A 63 -2.73 2.97 2.53
CA PHE A 63 -1.59 2.17 2.06
C PHE A 63 -0.35 3.03 1.81
N VAL A 64 -0.48 4.20 1.17
CA VAL A 64 0.64 5.14 0.99
C VAL A 64 1.17 5.63 2.33
N GLU A 65 0.30 5.93 3.30
CA GLU A 65 0.70 6.37 4.62
C GLU A 65 1.48 5.29 5.38
N PHE A 66 1.03 4.03 5.30
CA PHE A 66 1.75 2.88 5.83
C PHE A 66 3.17 2.77 5.25
N LEU A 67 3.32 2.87 3.93
CA LEU A 67 4.63 2.79 3.26
C LEU A 67 5.54 3.95 3.68
N LEU A 68 5.01 5.16 3.78
CA LEU A 68 5.76 6.36 4.20
C LEU A 68 6.21 6.27 5.66
N ILE A 69 5.34 5.83 6.58
CA ILE A 69 5.68 5.67 8.01
C ILE A 69 6.81 4.65 8.18
N ARG A 70 6.75 3.54 7.43
CA ARG A 70 7.80 2.51 7.44
C ARG A 70 9.04 2.88 6.62
N LYS A 71 9.04 4.05 5.96
CA LYS A 71 10.14 4.52 5.09
C LYS A 71 10.50 3.52 3.98
N ILE A 72 9.52 2.78 3.49
CA ILE A 72 9.71 1.84 2.39
C ILE A 72 9.83 2.66 1.09
N PRO A 73 10.86 2.46 0.27
CA PRO A 73 10.99 3.17 -0.99
C PRO A 73 10.01 2.63 -2.03
N PHE A 74 9.24 3.52 -2.67
CA PHE A 74 8.30 3.14 -3.72
C PHE A 74 8.01 4.28 -4.70
N LYS A 75 7.45 3.92 -5.86
CA LYS A 75 6.87 4.83 -6.84
C LYS A 75 5.44 4.41 -7.14
N LEU A 76 4.54 5.38 -7.27
CA LEU A 76 3.13 5.17 -7.59
C LEU A 76 2.80 5.70 -8.98
N PHE A 77 2.27 4.84 -9.83
CA PHE A 77 1.87 5.14 -11.20
C PHE A 77 0.37 4.94 -11.39
N PHE A 78 -0.20 5.74 -12.29
CA PHE A 78 -1.57 5.56 -12.77
C PHE A 78 -1.58 4.59 -13.95
N ILE A 79 -2.45 3.59 -13.89
CA ILE A 79 -2.79 2.72 -15.02
C ILE A 79 -4.28 2.90 -15.33
N PRO A 80 -4.66 3.44 -16.50
CA PRO A 80 -6.05 3.52 -16.87
C PRO A 80 -6.63 2.12 -17.11
N THR A 81 -7.91 1.93 -16.82
CA THR A 81 -8.61 0.66 -17.11
C THR A 81 -9.75 0.91 -18.09
N LEU A 82 -9.83 0.05 -19.11
CA LEU A 82 -10.91 0.04 -20.10
C LEU A 82 -12.24 -0.49 -19.52
N LYS A 83 -12.20 -1.13 -18.34
CA LYS A 83 -13.40 -1.63 -17.65
C LYS A 83 -14.21 -0.52 -16.99
N GLU A 84 -13.64 0.68 -16.86
CA GLU A 84 -14.28 1.82 -16.23
C GLU A 84 -14.38 3.00 -17.19
N ASN A 85 -15.36 3.89 -16.97
CA ASN A 85 -15.57 5.05 -17.82
C ASN A 85 -14.49 6.12 -17.63
N LEU A 86 -14.45 7.10 -18.55
CA LEU A 86 -13.50 8.21 -18.52
C LEU A 86 -13.55 8.99 -17.20
N LYS A 87 -14.76 9.25 -16.69
CA LYS A 87 -14.96 9.98 -15.43
C LYS A 87 -14.28 9.28 -14.24
N SER A 88 -14.38 7.95 -14.17
CA SER A 88 -13.75 7.16 -13.11
C SER A 88 -12.23 7.15 -13.25
N ASN A 89 -11.72 6.95 -14.47
CA ASN A 89 -10.28 7.03 -14.75
C ASN A 89 -9.71 8.40 -14.34
N LEU A 90 -10.39 9.50 -14.66
CA LEU A 90 -9.99 10.86 -14.25
C LEU A 90 -10.05 11.07 -12.74
N PHE A 91 -11.05 10.52 -12.07
CA PHE A 91 -11.12 10.54 -10.60
C PHE A 91 -9.89 9.87 -9.98
N HIS A 92 -9.54 8.67 -10.46
CA HIS A 92 -8.39 7.93 -9.98
C HIS A 92 -7.05 8.60 -10.31
N LEU A 93 -6.94 9.20 -11.50
CA LEU A 93 -5.78 10.02 -11.86
C LEU A 93 -5.61 11.19 -10.88
N LYS A 94 -6.69 11.91 -10.55
CA LYS A 94 -6.66 13.00 -9.56
C LYS A 94 -6.21 12.51 -8.18
N VAL A 95 -6.67 11.34 -7.75
CA VAL A 95 -6.24 10.72 -6.48
C VAL A 95 -4.73 10.43 -6.52
N ILE A 96 -4.23 9.82 -7.59
CA ILE A 96 -2.81 9.48 -7.73
C ILE A 96 -1.92 10.72 -7.77
N VAL A 97 -2.34 11.78 -8.46
CA VAL A 97 -1.61 13.06 -8.47
C VAL A 97 -1.49 13.61 -7.05
N LYS A 98 -2.58 13.60 -6.27
CA LYS A 98 -2.55 14.03 -4.85
C LYS A 98 -1.59 13.19 -4.01
N LEU A 99 -1.62 11.86 -4.16
CA LEU A 99 -0.72 10.96 -3.42
C LEU A 99 0.74 11.20 -3.79
N ASN A 100 1.05 11.35 -5.08
CA ASN A 100 2.41 11.62 -5.54
C ASN A 100 2.97 12.98 -5.04
N ILE A 101 2.12 14.02 -4.93
CA ILE A 101 2.52 15.28 -4.29
C ILE A 101 2.87 15.05 -2.81
N ARG A 102 2.05 14.28 -2.07
CA ARG A 102 2.30 13.94 -0.66
C ARG A 102 3.59 13.16 -0.48
N ILE A 103 3.86 12.18 -1.34
CA ILE A 103 5.09 11.36 -1.33
C ILE A 103 6.33 12.24 -1.51
N LYS A 104 6.36 13.10 -2.54
CA LYS A 104 7.46 14.04 -2.78
C LYS A 104 7.66 15.04 -1.63
N GLY A 105 6.57 15.47 -0.99
CA GLY A 105 6.62 16.36 0.17
C GLY A 105 7.30 15.72 1.39
N CYS A 106 7.12 14.42 1.59
CA CYS A 106 7.78 13.67 2.67
C CYS A 106 9.27 13.41 2.40
N GLU A 107 9.71 13.31 1.14
CA GLU A 107 11.14 13.13 0.81
C GLU A 107 11.98 14.38 1.09
N LYS A 108 11.40 15.59 0.96
CA LYS A 108 12.14 16.86 1.09
C LYS A 108 12.30 17.38 2.52
N HIS A 109 11.47 16.90 3.45
CA HIS A 109 11.54 17.27 4.85
C HIS A 109 11.59 15.98 5.64
N GLY A 110 12.74 15.66 6.25
CA GLY A 110 13.04 14.40 6.96
C GLY A 110 12.14 14.01 8.15
N THR A 111 10.95 14.59 8.23
CA THR A 111 9.81 14.15 9.03
C THR A 111 8.56 14.30 8.17
N CYS A 112 7.88 13.20 7.82
CA CYS A 112 6.48 13.27 7.42
C CYS A 112 5.72 13.89 8.60
N ARG A 113 5.56 15.22 8.60
CA ARG A 113 4.82 15.93 9.65
C ARG A 113 3.44 15.31 9.73
N LYS A 114 3.11 14.81 10.92
CA LYS A 114 1.78 14.39 11.35
C LYS A 114 0.73 15.35 10.78
N HIS A 115 0.06 14.95 9.70
CA HIS A 115 -1.21 15.55 9.29
C HIS A 115 -2.30 14.55 9.58
N SER A 116 -2.42 14.22 10.87
CA SER A 116 -3.65 13.71 11.48
C SER A 116 -4.70 14.83 11.48
N ILE A 117 -5.16 15.25 10.30
CA ILE A 117 -6.21 16.28 10.16
C ILE A 117 -7.59 15.64 9.93
N TRP A 118 -7.69 14.31 9.79
CA TRP A 118 -8.99 13.63 9.53
C TRP A 118 -9.54 12.75 10.65
N ARG A 119 -9.08 12.91 11.91
CA ARG A 119 -9.75 12.33 13.11
C ARG A 119 -10.28 13.38 14.08
N ARG A 120 -10.94 14.42 13.57
CA ARG A 120 -11.87 15.23 14.37
C ARG A 120 -13.10 15.56 13.55
N ARG A 121 -14.06 14.64 13.57
CA ARG A 121 -15.50 14.88 13.65
C ARG A 121 -16.19 13.54 13.54
N GLN A 122 -16.37 12.89 14.68
CA GLN A 122 -17.66 12.33 15.04
C GLN A 122 -17.66 12.28 16.57
N SER A 123 -18.55 13.11 17.09
CA SER A 123 -18.92 13.30 18.48
C SER A 123 -19.57 12.05 19.05
#